data_AF-A0A5S3N084-F1
#
_entry.id   AF-A0A5S3N084-F1
#
_cell.length_a   1.000
_cell.length_b   1.000
_cell.length_c   1.000
_cell.angle_alpha   90.00
_cell.angle_beta   90.00
_cell.angle_gamma   90.00
#
_symmetry.space_group_name_H-M   'P 1'
#
loop_
_entity.id
_entity.type
_entity.pdbx_description
1 polymer ?
#
loop_
_entity_poly.entity_id
_entity_poly.type
_entity_poly.pdbx_seq_one_letter_code
_entity_poly.pdbx_strand_id
1 'polypeptide(L)'
;MKIKLTLIVLLILSIEGFSQKNNFDYLKNSNPNQKNELSLHFRNAIPFRLLKNIKYPRATYTLNVFFYVNKLGEAYDISTSFKVNKELGDTIKKALLDFPLEKLNLGELDSKKRYSFQIIASTVDFENIIYCSSIVISETLPVCKACEDLEYYQDIKSCINLEINNYFNQNIDSSEVKIVKKETKSLKAKLKINKKGKLILLKGKNSELFLEATSSFPLFDSPAKINGKPIVYNYTFYPSTSKKNIFLNTDVNSDFKTNPTNKFTKFITEKLDSKYIKNSGLNRINKNIYLNFEINKIGEPFNIKTNARSYSLEKKIIEIFKEYLNTEFKIEEINTLANYFTTILSYKNGKTIVETFNKFGKETTPIFPGCGQSKSISDAKKCFSRGVQRHFTRNFDSKLPKRLRLSPGRKRIFISFKVNKAGEIEDIKAKASHPEIVDEVIKVIKRLPKVKPGLQKNKPVSVKYSMPFIIIVQ
;
A
#
# COMPACT_ATOMS: atom_id res chain seq x y z
N MET A 1 7.72 12.30 33.87
CA MET A 1 6.53 11.64 33.29
C MET A 1 6.81 11.32 31.81
N LYS A 2 7.17 10.07 31.46
CA LYS A 2 7.67 9.67 30.12
C LYS A 2 6.51 9.49 29.14
N ILE A 3 6.36 10.41 28.17
CA ILE A 3 5.39 10.34 27.07
C ILE A 3 5.86 9.29 26.05
N LYS A 4 5.20 8.12 26.01
CA LYS A 4 5.42 7.09 24.98
C LYS A 4 4.70 7.49 23.69
N LEU A 5 5.47 7.95 22.71
CA LEU A 5 5.03 8.32 21.36
C LEU A 5 4.67 7.07 20.52
N THR A 6 3.38 6.70 20.50
CA THR A 6 2.85 5.66 19.60
C THR A 6 2.62 6.27 18.21
N LEU A 7 3.52 5.96 17.28
CA LEU A 7 3.43 6.29 15.86
C LEU A 7 2.63 5.17 15.18
N ILE A 8 1.37 5.42 14.85
CA ILE A 8 0.55 4.49 14.05
C ILE A 8 0.34 5.15 12.70
N VAL A 9 0.86 4.50 11.68
CA VAL A 9 0.86 5.03 10.32
C VAL A 9 -0.37 4.50 9.61
N LEU A 10 -1.35 5.38 9.35
CA LEU A 10 -2.32 5.16 8.28
C LEU A 10 -1.61 5.45 6.95
N LEU A 11 -0.69 4.54 6.59
CA LEU A 11 -0.03 4.50 5.30
C LEU A 11 -1.09 4.02 4.31
N ILE A 12 -1.43 4.86 3.33
CA ILE A 12 -1.46 4.31 1.97
C ILE A 12 -0.05 3.75 1.82
N LEU A 13 0.11 2.42 1.93
CA LEU A 13 1.38 1.73 1.72
C LEU A 13 1.85 2.03 0.29
N SER A 14 2.49 3.18 0.08
CA SER A 14 3.59 3.26 -0.86
C SER A 14 4.69 2.42 -0.22
N ILE A 15 4.65 1.14 -0.57
CA ILE A 15 5.69 0.13 -0.50
C ILE A 15 7.06 0.80 -0.32
N GLU A 16 7.75 0.49 0.77
CA GLU A 16 9.18 0.74 0.87
C GLU A 16 9.84 0.10 -0.36
N GLY A 17 10.45 0.97 -1.16
CA GLY A 17 10.72 0.72 -2.56
C GLY A 17 11.90 -0.20 -2.77
N PHE A 18 11.65 -1.50 -2.71
CA PHE A 18 12.28 -2.37 -3.69
C PHE A 18 11.88 -1.89 -5.07
N SER A 19 12.83 -1.31 -5.80
CA SER A 19 12.68 -0.96 -7.20
C SER A 19 13.63 -1.86 -7.97
N GLN A 20 13.09 -2.96 -8.49
CA GLN A 20 13.62 -3.44 -9.77
C GLN A 20 13.49 -2.25 -10.73
N LYS A 21 14.58 -1.93 -11.44
CA LYS A 21 14.74 -0.75 -12.32
C LYS A 21 13.39 -0.21 -12.82
N ASN A 22 13.13 1.08 -12.61
CA ASN A 22 11.97 1.79 -13.19
C ASN A 22 11.88 1.71 -14.73
N ASN A 23 12.85 1.10 -15.42
CA ASN A 23 12.93 0.99 -16.86
C ASN A 23 13.17 -0.48 -17.30
N PHE A 24 12.35 -1.43 -16.86
CA PHE A 24 12.28 -2.72 -17.57
C PHE A 24 11.63 -2.47 -18.92
N ASP A 25 12.37 -2.72 -20.00
CA ASP A 25 11.91 -2.48 -21.36
C ASP A 25 11.09 -3.68 -21.86
N TYR A 26 9.78 -3.60 -21.72
CA TYR A 26 8.88 -4.67 -22.17
C TYR A 26 8.90 -4.84 -23.69
N LEU A 27 9.08 -3.77 -24.47
CA LEU A 27 9.12 -3.88 -25.94
C LEU A 27 10.29 -4.76 -26.38
N LYS A 28 11.45 -4.56 -25.76
CA LYS A 28 12.65 -5.36 -26.06
C LYS A 28 12.61 -6.77 -25.47
N ASN A 29 12.05 -6.96 -24.29
CA ASN A 29 12.22 -8.19 -23.51
C ASN A 29 10.99 -9.11 -23.46
N SER A 30 9.84 -8.68 -24.01
CA SER A 30 8.58 -9.43 -23.91
C SER A 30 7.91 -9.74 -25.25
N ASN A 31 8.56 -9.36 -26.37
CA ASN A 31 8.09 -9.59 -27.74
C ASN A 31 6.59 -9.30 -27.95
N PRO A 32 6.11 -8.07 -27.68
CA PRO A 32 4.70 -7.77 -27.79
C PRO A 32 4.18 -7.87 -29.22
N ASN A 33 2.95 -8.36 -29.37
CA ASN A 33 2.33 -8.59 -30.67
C ASN A 33 0.82 -8.37 -30.60
N GLN A 34 0.27 -7.55 -31.50
CA GLN A 34 -1.18 -7.28 -31.58
C GLN A 34 -2.03 -8.51 -31.92
N LYS A 35 -1.43 -9.56 -32.47
CA LYS A 35 -2.11 -10.77 -32.94
C LYS A 35 -1.95 -11.97 -32.00
N ASN A 36 -1.16 -11.85 -30.92
CA ASN A 36 -1.07 -12.94 -29.94
C ASN A 36 -2.38 -13.09 -29.17
N GLU A 37 -2.60 -14.27 -28.59
CA GLU A 37 -3.85 -14.62 -27.92
C GLU A 37 -4.22 -13.62 -26.80
N LEU A 38 -3.22 -13.14 -26.05
CA LEU A 38 -3.41 -12.16 -25.00
C LEU A 38 -3.91 -10.81 -25.56
N SER A 39 -3.35 -10.34 -26.68
CA SER A 39 -3.81 -9.13 -27.35
C SER A 39 -5.21 -9.28 -27.90
N LEU A 40 -5.55 -10.44 -28.48
CA LEU A 40 -6.90 -10.71 -28.97
C LEU A 40 -7.93 -10.68 -27.84
N HIS A 41 -7.61 -11.35 -26.72
CA HIS A 41 -8.46 -11.37 -25.52
C HIS A 41 -8.69 -9.97 -24.95
N PHE A 42 -7.61 -9.22 -24.70
CA PHE A 42 -7.71 -7.87 -24.13
C PHE A 42 -8.35 -6.87 -25.10
N ARG A 43 -8.21 -7.04 -26.42
CA ARG A 43 -8.92 -6.23 -27.41
C ARG A 43 -10.42 -6.43 -27.37
N ASN A 44 -10.86 -7.67 -27.18
CA ASN A 44 -12.30 -7.97 -27.05
C ASN A 44 -12.85 -7.44 -25.71
N ALA A 45 -12.03 -7.46 -24.65
CA ALA A 45 -12.47 -7.05 -23.31
C ALA A 45 -12.42 -5.53 -23.06
N ILE A 46 -11.51 -4.79 -23.70
CA ILE A 46 -11.31 -3.34 -23.46
C ILE A 46 -11.93 -2.52 -24.60
N PRO A 47 -13.04 -1.80 -24.35
CA PRO A 47 -13.63 -0.90 -25.34
C PRO A 47 -12.67 0.21 -25.77
N PHE A 48 -12.70 0.56 -27.06
CA PHE A 48 -11.85 1.61 -27.63
C PHE A 48 -11.93 2.95 -26.89
N ARG A 49 -13.12 3.31 -26.37
CA ARG A 49 -13.29 4.54 -25.57
C ARG A 49 -12.40 4.61 -24.33
N LEU A 50 -12.04 3.47 -23.73
CA LEU A 50 -11.17 3.40 -22.55
C LEU A 50 -9.70 3.57 -22.90
N LEU A 51 -9.33 3.42 -24.18
CA LEU A 51 -7.99 3.68 -24.69
C LEU A 51 -7.74 5.17 -24.95
N LYS A 52 -8.80 5.99 -25.00
CA LYS A 52 -8.67 7.45 -25.19
C LYS A 52 -8.09 8.10 -23.93
N ASN A 53 -7.20 9.08 -24.12
CA ASN A 53 -6.70 9.97 -23.07
C ASN A 53 -5.98 9.29 -21.88
N ILE A 54 -5.29 8.16 -22.12
CA ILE A 54 -4.42 7.56 -21.11
C ILE A 54 -3.28 8.54 -20.78
N LYS A 55 -3.21 8.97 -19.52
CA LYS A 55 -2.18 9.90 -19.05
C LYS A 55 -0.95 9.14 -18.59
N TYR A 56 0.04 9.06 -19.46
CA TYR A 56 1.32 8.43 -19.12
C TYR A 56 2.16 9.31 -18.17
N PRO A 57 2.82 8.70 -17.17
CA PRO A 57 3.92 9.35 -16.47
C PRO A 57 5.04 9.78 -17.43
N ARG A 58 5.90 10.72 -17.01
CA ARG A 58 7.04 11.16 -17.83
C ARG A 58 7.93 9.98 -18.20
N ALA A 59 8.38 9.94 -19.46
CA ALA A 59 9.30 8.93 -20.00
C ALA A 59 8.79 7.48 -19.97
N THR A 60 7.46 7.28 -20.01
CA THR A 60 6.86 5.98 -20.33
C THR A 60 5.74 6.18 -21.36
N TYR A 61 5.53 5.17 -22.19
CA TYR A 61 4.54 5.12 -23.25
C TYR A 61 3.87 3.73 -23.29
N THR A 62 4.07 2.92 -22.25
CA THR A 62 3.51 1.58 -22.13
C THR A 62 2.82 1.40 -20.79
N LEU A 63 1.68 0.70 -20.82
CA LEU A 63 0.95 0.27 -19.63
C LEU A 63 1.21 -1.22 -19.44
N ASN A 64 1.66 -1.58 -18.25
CA ASN A 64 1.98 -2.97 -17.89
C ASN A 64 1.06 -3.42 -16.76
N VAL A 65 0.72 -4.70 -16.74
CA VAL A 65 -0.01 -5.36 -15.67
C VAL A 65 0.95 -6.16 -14.82
N PHE A 66 0.74 -6.15 -13.51
CA PHE A 66 1.45 -6.96 -12.52
C PHE A 66 0.43 -7.75 -11.72
N PHE A 67 0.73 -9.00 -11.43
CA PHE A 67 -0.11 -9.87 -10.61
C PHE A 67 0.73 -10.93 -9.91
N TYR A 68 0.10 -11.65 -8.99
CA TYR A 68 0.66 -12.79 -8.28
C TYR A 68 -0.30 -13.96 -8.41
N VAL A 69 0.20 -15.16 -8.11
CA VAL A 69 -0.62 -16.37 -8.13
C VAL A 69 -0.61 -17.00 -6.74
N ASN A 70 -1.75 -17.49 -6.27
CA ASN A 70 -1.85 -18.20 -5.00
C ASN A 70 -1.65 -19.72 -5.18
N LYS A 71 -1.70 -20.48 -4.09
CA LYS A 71 -1.55 -21.95 -4.12
C LYS A 71 -2.68 -22.70 -4.85
N LEU A 72 -3.79 -22.03 -5.14
CA LEU A 72 -4.89 -22.57 -5.96
C LEU A 72 -4.72 -22.23 -7.44
N GLY A 73 -3.61 -21.59 -7.86
CA GLY A 73 -3.39 -21.17 -9.24
C GLY A 73 -4.14 -19.89 -9.62
N GLU A 74 -4.76 -19.19 -8.68
CA GLU A 74 -5.56 -17.99 -8.99
C GLU A 74 -4.72 -16.72 -8.98
N ALA A 75 -4.95 -15.85 -9.98
CA ALA A 75 -4.36 -14.52 -10.00
C ALA A 75 -4.95 -13.61 -8.92
N TYR A 76 -4.11 -12.87 -8.20
CA TYR A 76 -4.50 -11.86 -7.21
C TYR A 76 -3.58 -10.64 -7.21
N ASP A 77 -4.01 -9.58 -6.51
CA ASP A 77 -3.30 -8.30 -6.39
C ASP A 77 -2.89 -7.74 -7.77
N ILE A 78 -3.86 -7.77 -8.69
CA ILE A 78 -3.72 -7.29 -10.06
C ILE A 78 -3.64 -5.76 -10.05
N SER A 79 -2.56 -5.23 -10.60
CA SER A 79 -2.27 -3.81 -10.62
C SER A 79 -1.64 -3.39 -11.93
N THR A 80 -1.65 -2.08 -12.22
CA THR A 80 -1.01 -1.50 -13.40
C THR A 80 0.26 -0.73 -13.03
N SER A 81 1.17 -0.55 -14.00
CA SER A 81 2.42 0.21 -13.83
C SER A 81 2.21 1.64 -13.34
N PHE A 82 1.05 2.22 -13.60
CA PHE A 82 0.62 3.51 -13.05
C PHE A 82 -0.90 3.55 -12.92
N LYS A 83 -1.39 4.48 -12.09
CA LYS A 83 -2.82 4.67 -11.87
C LYS A 83 -3.52 5.12 -13.15
N VAL A 84 -4.46 4.30 -13.61
CA VAL A 84 -5.36 4.59 -14.73
C VAL A 84 -6.73 5.06 -14.24
N ASN A 85 -7.62 5.42 -15.17
CA ASN A 85 -9.04 5.58 -14.86
C ASN A 85 -9.57 4.30 -14.20
N LYS A 86 -10.44 4.44 -13.19
CA LYS A 86 -11.00 3.31 -12.44
C LYS A 86 -11.66 2.28 -13.37
N GLU A 87 -12.45 2.73 -14.34
CA GLU A 87 -13.15 1.86 -15.29
C GLU A 87 -12.16 1.03 -16.11
N LEU A 88 -11.14 1.65 -16.70
CA LEU A 88 -10.09 0.94 -17.43
C LEU A 88 -9.36 -0.07 -16.53
N GLY A 89 -9.01 0.33 -15.30
CA GLY A 89 -8.35 -0.55 -14.33
C GLY A 89 -9.20 -1.77 -13.95
N ASP A 90 -10.49 -1.56 -13.70
CA ASP A 90 -11.45 -2.62 -13.37
C ASP A 90 -11.66 -3.57 -14.57
N THR A 91 -11.74 -3.03 -15.80
CA THR A 91 -11.82 -3.82 -17.04
C THR A 91 -10.58 -4.67 -17.28
N ILE A 92 -9.37 -4.09 -17.13
CA ILE A 92 -8.10 -4.84 -17.25
C ILE A 92 -8.05 -5.99 -16.25
N LYS A 93 -8.42 -5.70 -14.99
CA LYS A 93 -8.44 -6.71 -13.93
C LYS A 93 -9.41 -7.84 -14.27
N LYS A 94 -10.64 -7.51 -14.68
CA LYS A 94 -11.63 -8.52 -15.07
C LYS A 94 -11.14 -9.35 -16.25
N ALA A 95 -10.61 -8.71 -17.28
CA ALA A 95 -10.06 -9.39 -18.45
C ALA A 95 -8.96 -10.39 -18.07
N LEU A 96 -8.04 -10.05 -17.16
CA LEU A 96 -7.04 -11.00 -16.69
C LEU A 96 -7.64 -12.17 -15.91
N LEU A 97 -8.65 -11.91 -15.06
CA LEU A 97 -9.32 -12.97 -14.29
C LEU A 97 -10.12 -13.93 -15.18
N ASP A 98 -10.62 -13.44 -16.31
CA ASP A 98 -11.35 -14.24 -17.30
C ASP A 98 -10.39 -14.96 -18.28
N PHE A 99 -9.07 -14.73 -18.19
CA PHE A 99 -8.07 -15.37 -19.05
C PHE A 99 -7.50 -16.66 -18.40
N PRO A 100 -7.46 -17.80 -19.10
CA PRO A 100 -6.86 -19.03 -18.58
C PRO A 100 -5.34 -18.88 -18.44
N LEU A 101 -4.84 -18.86 -17.19
CA LEU A 101 -3.43 -18.56 -16.90
C LEU A 101 -2.47 -19.63 -17.44
N GLU A 102 -2.94 -20.85 -17.66
CA GLU A 102 -2.16 -21.95 -18.26
C GLU A 102 -1.68 -21.57 -19.67
N LYS A 103 -2.44 -20.74 -20.40
CA LYS A 103 -2.09 -20.26 -21.73
C LYS A 103 -1.01 -19.18 -21.74
N LEU A 104 -0.59 -18.69 -20.57
CA LEU A 104 0.52 -17.74 -20.47
C LEU A 104 1.89 -18.39 -20.64
N ASN A 105 1.97 -19.72 -20.83
CA ASN A 105 3.20 -20.48 -21.04
C ASN A 105 4.25 -20.23 -19.94
N LEU A 106 3.79 -20.09 -18.69
CA LEU A 106 4.62 -19.75 -17.53
C LEU A 106 5.34 -20.95 -16.89
N GLY A 107 5.15 -22.15 -17.46
CA GLY A 107 5.44 -23.40 -16.76
C GLY A 107 4.52 -23.56 -15.54
N GLU A 108 5.04 -24.12 -14.46
CA GLU A 108 4.30 -24.20 -13.20
C GLU A 108 4.15 -22.82 -12.55
N LEU A 109 2.90 -22.46 -12.23
CA LEU A 109 2.59 -21.24 -11.49
C LEU A 109 3.14 -21.35 -10.06
N ASP A 110 3.79 -20.30 -9.59
CA ASP A 110 4.52 -20.30 -8.33
C ASP A 110 4.20 -19.03 -7.52
N SER A 111 3.67 -19.21 -6.32
CA SER A 111 3.30 -18.13 -5.42
C SER A 111 4.49 -17.31 -4.92
N LYS A 112 5.72 -17.82 -5.05
CA LYS A 112 6.96 -17.10 -4.76
C LYS A 112 7.36 -16.12 -5.88
N LYS A 113 6.62 -16.08 -7.00
CA LYS A 113 6.90 -15.20 -8.15
C LYS A 113 5.92 -14.02 -8.22
N ARG A 114 6.40 -12.92 -8.82
CA ARG A 114 5.57 -11.84 -9.36
C ARG A 114 5.56 -11.96 -10.88
N TYR A 115 4.39 -11.83 -11.48
CA TYR A 115 4.22 -11.92 -12.93
C TYR A 115 3.87 -10.55 -13.50
N SER A 116 4.32 -10.27 -14.72
CA SER A 116 3.97 -9.04 -15.40
C SER A 116 4.08 -9.13 -16.92
N PHE A 117 3.29 -8.30 -17.60
CA PHE A 117 3.31 -8.16 -19.05
C PHE A 117 2.82 -6.77 -19.47
N GLN A 118 3.26 -6.32 -20.64
CA GLN A 118 2.72 -5.12 -21.28
C GLN A 118 1.33 -5.41 -21.83
N ILE A 119 0.43 -4.43 -21.79
CA ILE A 119 -0.93 -4.54 -22.37
C ILE A 119 -1.24 -3.45 -23.40
N ILE A 120 -0.80 -2.22 -23.16
CA ILE A 120 -1.10 -1.06 -24.02
C ILE A 120 0.21 -0.34 -24.32
N ALA A 121 0.35 0.13 -25.55
CA ALA A 121 1.41 1.03 -25.96
C ALA A 121 0.82 2.25 -26.67
N SER A 122 1.44 3.41 -26.46
CA SER A 122 1.21 4.61 -27.27
C SER A 122 2.03 4.53 -28.56
N THR A 123 1.41 4.80 -29.69
CA THR A 123 2.05 4.93 -31.00
C THR A 123 2.74 6.30 -31.12
N VAL A 124 3.46 6.50 -32.22
CA VAL A 124 4.11 7.77 -32.59
C VAL A 124 3.06 8.89 -32.75
N ASP A 125 1.88 8.55 -33.25
CA ASP A 125 0.74 9.46 -33.42
C ASP A 125 -0.08 9.66 -32.14
N PHE A 126 0.47 9.27 -30.99
CA PHE A 126 -0.17 9.35 -29.66
C PHE A 126 -1.47 8.54 -29.52
N GLU A 127 -1.69 7.55 -30.39
CA GLU A 127 -2.80 6.62 -30.28
C GLU A 127 -2.47 5.47 -29.33
N ASN A 128 -3.45 4.96 -28.59
CA ASN A 128 -3.25 3.82 -27.69
C ASN A 128 -3.78 2.55 -28.33
N ILE A 129 -2.91 1.55 -28.43
CA ILE A 129 -3.25 0.24 -29.01
C ILE A 129 -3.09 -0.87 -27.98
N ILE A 130 -3.93 -1.91 -28.08
CA ILE A 130 -3.71 -3.17 -27.36
C ILE A 130 -2.53 -3.88 -28.01
N TYR A 131 -1.44 -4.01 -27.24
CA TYR A 131 -0.17 -4.53 -27.71
C TYR A 131 0.49 -5.34 -26.61
N CYS A 132 -0.12 -6.50 -26.33
CA CYS A 132 0.26 -7.36 -25.23
C CYS A 132 1.58 -8.09 -25.49
N SER A 133 2.38 -8.29 -24.44
CA SER A 133 3.56 -9.15 -24.48
C SER A 133 3.22 -10.56 -24.97
N SER A 134 4.07 -11.17 -25.79
CA SER A 134 3.97 -12.61 -26.11
C SER A 134 4.71 -13.47 -25.10
N ILE A 135 5.62 -12.88 -24.32
CA ILE A 135 6.35 -13.53 -23.24
C ILE A 135 6.00 -12.83 -21.93
N VAL A 136 5.37 -13.56 -21.01
CA VAL A 136 5.11 -13.04 -19.66
C VAL A 136 6.40 -13.06 -18.85
N ILE A 137 6.64 -11.98 -18.12
CA ILE A 137 7.80 -11.82 -17.27
C ILE A 137 7.48 -12.41 -15.90
N SER A 138 8.39 -13.24 -15.39
CA SER A 138 8.34 -13.82 -14.05
C SER A 138 9.54 -13.36 -13.24
N GLU A 139 9.29 -12.87 -12.03
CA GLU A 139 10.32 -12.33 -11.15
C GLU A 139 10.34 -13.08 -9.82
N THR A 140 11.54 -13.45 -9.35
CA THR A 140 11.75 -13.93 -7.97
C THR A 140 12.63 -12.95 -7.20
N LEU A 141 12.44 -12.93 -5.89
CA LEU A 141 13.25 -12.16 -4.96
C LEU A 141 14.54 -12.89 -4.60
N PRO A 142 15.58 -12.18 -4.13
CA PRO A 142 16.68 -12.87 -3.48
C PRO A 142 16.17 -13.49 -2.19
N VAL A 143 16.63 -14.69 -1.83
CA VAL A 143 16.19 -15.38 -0.61
C VAL A 143 17.36 -15.48 0.34
N CYS A 144 17.14 -15.16 1.61
CA CYS A 144 18.05 -15.47 2.70
C CYS A 144 17.42 -16.54 3.60
N LYS A 145 18.27 -17.27 4.33
CA LYS A 145 17.93 -18.40 5.19
C LYS A 145 16.72 -18.16 6.09
N ALA A 146 16.61 -16.97 6.69
CA ALA A 146 15.52 -16.61 7.58
C ALA A 146 14.15 -16.46 6.89
N CYS A 147 14.09 -16.49 5.56
CA CYS A 147 12.88 -16.30 4.76
C CYS A 147 12.56 -17.51 3.85
N GLU A 148 13.32 -18.61 3.94
CA GLU A 148 13.15 -19.81 3.09
C GLU A 148 11.81 -20.52 3.33
N ASP A 149 11.28 -20.42 4.55
CA ASP A 149 9.99 -20.98 4.96
C ASP A 149 8.79 -20.31 4.28
N LEU A 150 8.98 -19.11 3.70
CA LEU A 150 7.89 -18.32 3.16
C LEU A 150 7.58 -18.70 1.72
N GLU A 151 6.28 -18.86 1.43
CA GLU A 151 5.80 -19.37 0.15
C GLU A 151 5.22 -18.31 -0.78
N TYR A 152 5.15 -17.05 -0.35
CA TYR A 152 4.53 -15.98 -1.12
C TYR A 152 5.52 -14.85 -1.36
N TYR A 153 5.57 -14.34 -2.59
CA TYR A 153 6.46 -13.24 -2.99
C TYR A 153 6.38 -12.06 -2.02
N GLN A 154 5.16 -11.61 -1.66
CA GLN A 154 4.99 -10.47 -0.76
C GLN A 154 5.50 -10.73 0.67
N ASP A 155 5.43 -11.97 1.15
CA ASP A 155 5.92 -12.33 2.48
C ASP A 155 7.44 -12.41 2.48
N ILE A 156 8.03 -13.05 1.47
CA ILE A 156 9.47 -13.08 1.24
C ILE A 156 10.01 -11.63 1.18
N LYS A 157 9.35 -10.75 0.42
CA LYS A 157 9.69 -9.32 0.34
C LYS A 157 9.70 -8.65 1.71
N SER A 158 8.65 -8.89 2.50
CA SER A 158 8.49 -8.30 3.82
C SER A 158 9.53 -8.85 4.80
N CYS A 159 9.83 -10.14 4.73
CA CYS A 159 10.86 -10.79 5.53
C CYS A 159 12.25 -10.22 5.20
N ILE A 160 12.65 -10.14 3.92
CA ILE A 160 13.93 -9.53 3.52
C ILE A 160 14.05 -8.10 4.05
N ASN A 161 12.99 -7.30 3.94
CA ASN A 161 12.95 -5.96 4.51
C ASN A 161 13.21 -5.97 6.01
N LEU A 162 12.54 -6.85 6.75
CA LEU A 162 12.73 -6.97 8.20
C LEU A 162 14.15 -7.41 8.55
N GLU A 163 14.70 -8.41 7.86
CA GLU A 163 16.05 -8.92 8.10
C GLU A 163 17.12 -7.84 7.86
N ILE A 164 17.06 -7.16 6.71
CA ILE A 164 18.01 -6.06 6.42
C ILE A 164 17.83 -4.93 7.44
N ASN A 165 16.59 -4.51 7.72
CA ASN A 165 16.34 -3.43 8.68
C ASN A 165 16.84 -3.79 10.08
N ASN A 166 16.56 -5.01 10.57
CA ASN A 166 16.98 -5.46 11.89
C ASN A 166 18.51 -5.51 11.98
N TYR A 167 19.16 -6.10 10.99
CA TYR A 167 20.62 -6.18 10.94
C TYR A 167 21.25 -4.78 10.96
N PHE A 168 20.83 -3.87 10.09
CA PHE A 168 21.41 -2.53 10.03
C PHE A 168 21.12 -1.72 11.30
N ASN A 169 19.94 -1.87 11.91
CA ASN A 169 19.61 -1.19 13.17
C ASN A 169 20.40 -1.73 14.38
N GLN A 170 20.88 -2.98 14.30
CA GLN A 170 21.74 -3.58 15.33
C GLN A 170 23.21 -3.20 15.15
N ASN A 171 23.66 -3.05 13.90
CA ASN A 171 25.08 -2.88 13.53
C ASN A 171 25.47 -1.44 13.16
N ILE A 172 24.58 -0.45 13.34
CA ILE A 172 24.87 0.97 13.10
C ILE A 172 24.53 1.76 14.35
N ASP A 173 25.43 2.65 14.80
CA ASP A 173 25.17 3.47 15.97
C ASP A 173 24.02 4.47 15.72
N SER A 174 22.97 4.32 16.52
CA SER A 174 21.83 5.22 16.54
C SER A 174 22.18 6.68 16.86
N SER A 175 23.30 6.93 17.54
CA SER A 175 23.78 8.28 17.89
C SER A 175 24.33 8.99 16.66
N GLU A 176 25.18 8.30 15.89
CA GLU A 176 25.68 8.78 14.59
C GLU A 176 24.53 9.02 13.61
N VAL A 177 23.57 8.08 13.53
CA VAL A 177 22.37 8.25 12.71
C VAL A 177 21.59 9.52 13.07
N LYS A 178 21.51 9.86 14.36
CA LYS A 178 20.83 11.10 14.81
C LYS A 178 21.61 12.34 14.42
N ILE A 179 22.93 12.34 14.57
CA ILE A 179 23.81 13.46 14.20
C ILE A 179 23.65 13.74 12.70
N VAL A 180 23.88 12.72 11.87
CA VAL A 180 23.81 12.84 10.40
C VAL A 180 22.41 13.23 9.92
N LYS A 181 21.34 12.76 10.58
CA LYS A 181 19.97 13.17 10.23
C LYS A 181 19.65 14.61 10.59
N LYS A 182 20.21 15.17 11.67
CA LYS A 182 20.06 16.59 12.00
C LYS A 182 20.66 17.47 10.91
N GLU A 183 21.81 17.07 10.36
CA GLU A 183 22.51 17.81 9.30
C GLU A 183 21.81 17.68 7.94
N THR A 184 21.39 16.48 7.55
CA THR A 184 20.98 16.20 6.17
C THR A 184 19.47 16.21 5.90
N LYS A 185 18.62 16.32 6.94
CA LYS A 185 17.14 16.22 6.91
C LYS A 185 16.58 14.89 6.35
N SER A 186 17.33 14.12 5.55
CA SER A 186 16.99 12.78 5.08
C SER A 186 18.23 11.90 4.89
N LEU A 187 18.38 10.88 5.73
CA LEU A 187 19.41 9.85 5.63
C LEU A 187 18.83 8.57 5.01
N LYS A 188 19.48 8.05 3.97
CA LYS A 188 19.12 6.79 3.30
C LYS A 188 20.36 6.13 2.71
N ALA A 189 20.41 4.81 2.73
CA ALA A 189 21.44 4.04 2.04
C ALA A 189 20.83 3.39 0.78
N LYS A 190 21.54 3.53 -0.35
CA LYS A 190 21.18 2.81 -1.58
C LYS A 190 22.04 1.56 -1.66
N LEU A 191 21.40 0.40 -1.65
CA LEU A 191 22.03 -0.90 -1.63
C LEU A 191 21.66 -1.68 -2.90
N LYS A 192 22.48 -2.65 -3.27
CA LYS A 192 22.14 -3.67 -4.26
C LYS A 192 22.57 -5.05 -3.78
N ILE A 193 21.78 -6.07 -4.09
CA ILE A 193 22.17 -7.47 -3.95
C ILE A 193 22.64 -7.92 -5.33
N ASN A 194 23.89 -8.36 -5.42
CA ASN A 194 24.46 -8.82 -6.68
C ASN A 194 24.00 -10.26 -7.03
N LYS A 195 24.43 -10.75 -8.20
CA LYS A 195 24.09 -12.11 -8.67
C LYS A 195 24.69 -13.24 -7.82
N LYS A 196 25.66 -12.94 -6.96
CA LYS A 196 26.28 -13.88 -6.00
C LYS A 196 25.68 -13.76 -4.59
N GLY A 197 24.56 -13.05 -4.43
CA GLY A 197 23.91 -12.85 -3.14
C GLY A 197 24.62 -11.88 -2.19
N LYS A 198 25.67 -11.18 -2.62
CA LYS A 198 26.36 -10.18 -1.77
C LYS A 198 25.63 -8.85 -1.78
N LEU A 199 25.39 -8.29 -0.58
CA LEU A 199 24.91 -6.94 -0.38
C LEU A 199 26.03 -5.92 -0.64
N ILE A 200 25.75 -4.91 -1.46
CA ILE A 200 26.74 -3.92 -1.90
C ILE A 200 26.14 -2.53 -1.71
N LEU A 201 26.90 -1.66 -1.05
CA LEU A 201 26.58 -0.26 -0.90
C LEU A 201 26.87 0.49 -2.21
N LEU A 202 25.90 1.26 -2.69
CA LEU A 202 26.09 2.19 -3.80
C LEU A 202 26.67 3.51 -3.26
N LYS A 203 27.72 4.01 -3.90
CA LYS A 203 28.35 5.29 -3.53
C LYS A 203 27.31 6.41 -3.45
N GLY A 204 27.40 7.22 -2.39
CA GLY A 204 26.48 8.31 -2.11
C GLY A 204 26.87 9.06 -0.84
N LYS A 205 26.16 10.13 -0.51
CA LYS A 205 26.41 10.90 0.71
C LYS A 205 26.29 10.00 1.95
N ASN A 206 27.25 10.12 2.88
CA ASN A 206 27.30 9.39 4.14
C ASN A 206 27.36 7.86 3.98
N SER A 207 27.94 7.38 2.88
CA SER A 207 28.13 5.94 2.65
C SER A 207 29.01 5.28 3.71
N GLU A 208 29.96 6.02 4.29
CA GLU A 208 30.88 5.51 5.32
C GLU A 208 30.12 4.92 6.52
N LEU A 209 29.05 5.57 6.97
CA LEU A 209 28.17 5.10 8.05
C LEU A 209 27.60 3.69 7.83
N PHE A 210 27.47 3.28 6.57
CA PHE A 210 26.86 1.98 6.20
C PHE A 210 27.91 0.96 5.75
N LEU A 211 29.19 1.33 5.65
CA LEU A 211 30.20 0.53 4.97
C LEU A 211 30.48 -0.79 5.70
N GLU A 212 30.72 -0.72 7.00
CA GLU A 212 31.03 -1.87 7.84
C GLU A 212 29.83 -2.84 7.90
N ALA A 213 28.66 -2.34 8.30
CA ALA A 213 27.44 -3.13 8.35
C ALA A 213 27.10 -3.78 6.99
N THR A 214 27.31 -3.08 5.87
CA THR A 214 27.07 -3.68 4.55
C THR A 214 28.08 -4.78 4.21
N SER A 215 29.35 -4.59 4.58
CA SER A 215 30.43 -5.54 4.27
C SER A 215 30.30 -6.85 5.07
N SER A 216 29.76 -6.76 6.28
CA SER A 216 29.54 -7.89 7.20
C SER A 216 28.17 -8.55 7.06
N PHE A 217 27.29 -8.04 6.19
CA PHE A 217 25.94 -8.59 6.01
C PHE A 217 26.01 -10.02 5.43
N PRO A 218 25.26 -11.00 5.99
CA PRO A 218 25.25 -12.38 5.48
C PRO A 218 24.88 -12.47 4.00
N LEU A 219 25.48 -13.42 3.28
CA LEU A 219 25.12 -13.66 1.89
C LEU A 219 23.67 -14.13 1.79
N PHE A 220 22.99 -13.68 0.73
CA PHE A 220 21.72 -14.27 0.32
C PHE A 220 21.99 -15.61 -0.37
N ASP A 221 21.24 -16.64 0.00
CA ASP A 221 21.39 -18.01 -0.53
C ASP A 221 21.04 -18.09 -2.02
N SER A 222 20.17 -17.20 -2.50
CA SER A 222 19.88 -17.08 -3.93
C SER A 222 19.69 -15.63 -4.38
N PRO A 223 20.10 -15.30 -5.63
CA PRO A 223 19.86 -13.98 -6.19
C PRO A 223 18.42 -13.83 -6.67
N ALA A 224 17.99 -12.58 -6.82
CA ALA A 224 16.77 -12.27 -7.58
C ALA A 224 16.90 -12.75 -9.02
N LYS A 225 15.79 -13.19 -9.63
CA LYS A 225 15.78 -13.66 -11.02
C LYS A 225 14.66 -12.99 -11.81
N ILE A 226 14.89 -12.82 -13.11
CA ILE A 226 13.86 -12.51 -14.10
C ILE A 226 13.89 -13.61 -15.16
N ASN A 227 12.76 -14.28 -15.38
CA ASN A 227 12.64 -15.43 -16.29
C ASN A 227 13.75 -16.46 -16.04
N GLY A 228 13.97 -16.80 -14.77
CA GLY A 228 15.02 -17.72 -14.31
C GLY A 228 16.45 -17.18 -14.33
N LYS A 229 16.72 -16.04 -15.00
CA LYS A 229 18.06 -15.47 -15.12
C LYS A 229 18.40 -14.58 -13.91
N PRO A 230 19.55 -14.77 -13.23
CA PRO A 230 19.96 -13.93 -12.10
C PRO A 230 20.15 -12.45 -12.49
N ILE A 231 19.60 -11.56 -11.66
CA ILE A 231 19.67 -10.11 -11.82
C ILE A 231 20.26 -9.43 -10.56
N VAL A 232 20.66 -8.17 -10.72
CA VAL A 232 20.97 -7.30 -9.59
C VAL A 232 19.68 -6.75 -9.01
N TYR A 233 19.53 -6.79 -7.70
CA TYR A 233 18.33 -6.34 -7.01
C TYR A 233 18.61 -5.10 -6.17
N ASN A 234 17.95 -3.98 -6.47
CA ASN A 234 18.19 -2.72 -5.75
C ASN A 234 17.28 -2.60 -4.52
N TYR A 235 17.84 -2.08 -3.45
CA TYR A 235 17.16 -1.84 -2.19
C TYR A 235 17.52 -0.45 -1.66
N THR A 236 16.56 0.22 -1.01
CA THR A 236 16.83 1.49 -0.32
C THR A 236 16.49 1.33 1.15
N PHE A 237 17.52 1.44 1.98
CA PHE A 237 17.41 1.38 3.43
C PHE A 237 17.24 2.79 4.00
N TYR A 238 16.34 2.92 4.98
CA TYR A 238 16.13 4.15 5.74
C TYR A 238 16.43 3.88 7.21
N PRO A 239 17.61 4.27 7.73
CA PRO A 239 17.99 3.97 9.11
C PRO A 239 16.99 4.55 10.10
N SER A 240 16.72 3.85 11.19
CA SER A 240 15.85 4.34 12.26
C SER A 240 16.62 5.23 13.24
N THR A 241 16.02 6.32 13.72
CA THR A 241 16.58 7.16 14.82
C THR A 241 16.31 6.60 16.21
N SER A 242 15.45 5.58 16.30
CA SER A 242 15.10 4.92 17.54
C SER A 242 15.37 3.43 17.40
N LYS A 243 16.06 2.83 18.37
CA LYS A 243 16.03 1.38 18.61
C LYS A 243 14.61 0.99 19.01
N LYS A 244 13.67 1.05 18.07
CA LYS A 244 12.32 0.52 18.25
C LYS A 244 12.42 -0.95 17.91
N ASN A 245 12.42 -1.76 18.95
CA ASN A 245 11.89 -3.11 18.89
C ASN A 245 10.58 -3.05 18.10
N ILE A 246 10.57 -3.62 16.89
CA ILE A 246 9.35 -3.84 16.08
C ILE A 246 8.60 -4.99 16.74
N PHE A 247 8.19 -4.79 17.99
CA PHE A 247 7.23 -5.64 18.64
C PHE A 247 5.88 -4.93 18.53
N LEU A 248 4.99 -5.61 17.82
CA LEU A 248 3.56 -5.31 17.74
C LEU A 248 3.03 -5.17 19.18
N ASN A 249 2.82 -3.94 19.63
CA ASN A 249 2.14 -3.70 20.90
C ASN A 249 0.68 -4.12 20.74
N THR A 250 0.38 -5.32 21.21
CA THR A 250 -0.95 -5.88 21.38
C THR A 250 -1.60 -5.27 22.62
N ASP A 251 -1.93 -3.98 22.58
CA ASP A 251 -2.94 -3.43 23.49
C ASP A 251 -4.33 -3.79 22.91
N VAL A 252 -4.64 -5.08 22.93
CA VAL A 252 -5.97 -5.59 22.55
C VAL A 252 -6.91 -5.20 23.68
N ASN A 253 -7.72 -4.17 23.42
CA ASN A 253 -8.92 -3.94 24.22
C ASN A 253 -9.73 -5.24 24.25
N SER A 254 -10.23 -5.67 25.41
CA SER A 254 -10.90 -6.96 25.64
C SER A 254 -12.02 -7.25 24.64
N ASP A 255 -12.69 -6.20 24.16
CA ASP A 255 -13.83 -6.27 23.24
C ASP A 255 -13.44 -6.75 21.82
N PHE A 256 -12.16 -6.64 21.44
CA PHE A 256 -11.65 -7.08 20.13
C PHE A 256 -10.77 -8.33 20.26
N LYS A 257 -10.96 -9.11 21.33
CA LYS A 257 -10.41 -10.46 21.43
C LYS A 257 -11.10 -11.35 20.40
N THR A 258 -10.32 -12.11 19.65
CA THR A 258 -10.89 -13.13 18.75
C THR A 258 -11.55 -14.21 19.59
N ASN A 259 -12.70 -14.69 19.14
CA ASN A 259 -13.44 -15.75 19.79
C ASN A 259 -13.71 -16.87 18.77
N PRO A 260 -13.07 -18.03 18.92
CA PRO A 260 -13.24 -19.15 18.01
C PRO A 260 -14.62 -19.83 18.13
N THR A 261 -15.45 -19.48 19.12
CA THR A 261 -16.71 -20.16 19.42
C THR A 261 -17.94 -19.25 19.36
N ASN A 262 -17.80 -17.96 19.02
CA ASN A 262 -18.96 -17.09 18.85
C ASN A 262 -19.82 -17.53 17.65
N LYS A 263 -21.07 -17.06 17.61
CA LYS A 263 -22.05 -17.45 16.58
C LYS A 263 -21.54 -17.22 15.16
N PHE A 264 -20.96 -16.07 14.87
CA PHE A 264 -20.44 -15.77 13.54
C PHE A 264 -19.26 -16.67 13.16
N THR A 265 -18.36 -16.96 14.10
CA THR A 265 -17.28 -17.92 13.88
C THR A 265 -17.82 -19.31 13.55
N LYS A 266 -18.81 -19.81 14.29
CA LYS A 266 -19.46 -21.11 14.01
C LYS A 266 -20.08 -21.11 12.61
N PHE A 267 -20.84 -20.06 12.27
CA PHE A 267 -21.48 -19.90 10.97
C PHE A 267 -20.48 -19.93 9.80
N ILE A 268 -19.33 -19.26 9.94
CA ILE A 268 -18.26 -19.34 8.93
C ILE A 268 -17.65 -20.73 8.89
N THR A 269 -17.39 -21.33 10.05
CA THR A 269 -16.75 -22.67 10.15
C THR A 269 -17.59 -23.74 9.45
N GLU A 270 -18.91 -23.67 9.55
CA GLU A 270 -19.84 -24.60 8.91
C GLU A 270 -19.92 -24.42 7.38
N LYS A 271 -19.75 -23.19 6.88
CA LYS A 271 -20.01 -22.85 5.47
C LYS A 271 -18.76 -22.63 4.62
N LEU A 272 -17.62 -22.32 5.24
CA LEU A 272 -16.37 -22.06 4.52
C LEU A 272 -15.62 -23.37 4.29
N ASP A 273 -15.54 -23.77 3.02
CA ASP A 273 -14.82 -24.98 2.60
C ASP A 273 -13.37 -25.00 3.14
N SER A 274 -12.99 -26.15 3.70
CA SER A 274 -11.65 -26.40 4.26
C SER A 274 -10.51 -26.12 3.27
N LYS A 275 -10.75 -26.25 1.95
CA LYS A 275 -9.75 -25.92 0.92
C LYS A 275 -9.30 -24.46 1.00
N TYR A 276 -10.20 -23.54 1.33
CA TYR A 276 -9.87 -22.13 1.45
C TYR A 276 -9.06 -21.83 2.72
N ILE A 277 -9.36 -22.55 3.81
CA ILE A 277 -8.62 -22.41 5.06
C ILE A 277 -7.17 -22.89 4.86
N LYS A 278 -7.02 -24.07 4.26
CA LYS A 278 -5.71 -24.68 3.93
C LYS A 278 -4.88 -23.82 2.97
N ASN A 279 -5.53 -23.23 1.95
CA ASN A 279 -4.86 -22.43 0.91
C ASN A 279 -4.96 -20.92 1.12
N SER A 280 -5.28 -20.46 2.33
CA SER A 280 -5.44 -19.04 2.68
C SER A 280 -4.17 -18.20 2.51
N GLY A 281 -3.01 -18.86 2.47
CA GLY A 281 -1.70 -18.22 2.35
C GLY A 281 -1.27 -17.43 3.59
N LEU A 282 -1.84 -17.77 4.75
CA LEU A 282 -1.46 -17.17 6.02
C LEU A 282 -0.24 -17.85 6.63
N ASN A 283 0.62 -17.05 7.28
CA ASN A 283 1.85 -17.49 7.92
C ASN A 283 2.31 -16.46 8.98
N ARG A 284 3.56 -16.58 9.45
CA ARG A 284 4.12 -15.66 10.47
C ARG A 284 4.22 -14.19 10.05
N ILE A 285 4.23 -13.89 8.74
CA ILE A 285 4.27 -12.53 8.20
C ILE A 285 2.86 -12.01 7.96
N ASN A 286 2.08 -12.71 7.13
CA ASN A 286 0.67 -12.38 6.87
C ASN A 286 -0.21 -13.26 7.76
N LYS A 287 -0.55 -12.77 8.96
CA LYS A 287 -1.18 -13.60 9.99
C LYS A 287 -2.69 -13.72 9.88
N ASN A 288 -3.39 -12.73 9.33
CA ASN A 288 -4.85 -12.65 9.43
C ASN A 288 -5.51 -12.26 8.11
N ILE A 289 -6.67 -12.87 7.82
CA ILE A 289 -7.63 -12.34 6.86
C ILE A 289 -8.70 -11.56 7.63
N TYR A 290 -8.89 -10.30 7.23
CA TYR A 290 -9.90 -9.40 7.76
C TYR A 290 -11.00 -9.16 6.75
N LEU A 291 -12.24 -9.23 7.21
CA LEU A 291 -13.39 -8.67 6.51
C LEU A 291 -13.56 -7.21 6.92
N ASN A 292 -13.73 -6.32 5.94
CA ASN A 292 -13.96 -4.89 6.15
C ASN A 292 -15.22 -4.46 5.40
N PHE A 293 -15.99 -3.53 5.95
CA PHE A 293 -17.19 -2.98 5.32
C PHE A 293 -17.54 -1.59 5.88
N GLU A 294 -18.32 -0.84 5.10
CA GLU A 294 -18.98 0.39 5.54
C GLU A 294 -20.48 0.13 5.67
N ILE A 295 -21.21 1.00 6.38
CA ILE A 295 -22.64 0.85 6.64
C ILE A 295 -23.35 2.11 6.22
N ASN A 296 -24.42 1.97 5.44
CA ASN A 296 -25.20 3.11 4.97
C ASN A 296 -26.19 3.57 6.06
N LYS A 297 -26.97 4.62 5.78
CA LYS A 297 -27.91 5.20 6.75
C LYS A 297 -29.05 4.26 7.15
N ILE A 298 -29.37 3.28 6.32
CA ILE A 298 -30.45 2.30 6.55
C ILE A 298 -29.92 1.00 7.19
N GLY A 299 -28.63 0.95 7.55
CA GLY A 299 -28.03 -0.19 8.25
C GLY A 299 -27.47 -1.28 7.34
N GLU A 300 -27.50 -1.10 6.03
CA GLU A 300 -26.99 -2.11 5.09
C GLU A 300 -25.47 -1.94 4.88
N PRO A 301 -24.72 -3.06 4.88
CA PRO A 301 -23.30 -3.03 4.62
C PRO A 301 -22.99 -2.90 3.13
N PHE A 302 -22.02 -2.06 2.80
CA PHE A 302 -21.49 -1.86 1.47
C PHE A 302 -19.96 -1.75 1.52
N ASN A 303 -19.30 -1.68 0.35
CA ASN A 303 -17.83 -1.70 0.25
C ASN A 303 -17.18 -2.89 1.00
N ILE A 304 -17.89 -4.02 1.02
CA ILE A 304 -17.45 -5.25 1.69
C ILE A 304 -16.24 -5.81 0.93
N LYS A 305 -15.13 -6.04 1.64
CA LYS A 305 -13.88 -6.52 1.06
C LYS A 305 -13.06 -7.29 2.08
N THR A 306 -12.11 -8.06 1.58
CA THR A 306 -11.11 -8.75 2.40
C THR A 306 -9.69 -8.34 2.00
N ASN A 307 -8.70 -8.80 2.75
CA ASN A 307 -7.30 -8.81 2.32
C ASN A 307 -6.85 -10.22 1.87
N ALA A 308 -7.79 -11.10 1.53
CA ALA A 308 -7.46 -12.44 1.06
C ALA A 308 -6.66 -12.37 -0.25
N ARG A 309 -5.68 -13.27 -0.40
CA ARG A 309 -4.90 -13.44 -1.63
C ARG A 309 -5.61 -14.35 -2.63
N SER A 310 -6.94 -14.21 -2.72
CA SER A 310 -7.80 -15.06 -3.53
C SER A 310 -9.15 -14.35 -3.71
N TYR A 311 -9.55 -14.12 -4.95
CA TYR A 311 -10.85 -13.50 -5.26
C TYR A 311 -12.01 -14.47 -5.02
N SER A 312 -11.81 -15.77 -5.21
CA SER A 312 -12.82 -16.79 -4.92
C SER A 312 -13.07 -16.91 -3.42
N LEU A 313 -12.01 -16.89 -2.59
CA LEU A 313 -12.12 -16.84 -1.14
C LEU A 313 -12.82 -15.56 -0.67
N GLU A 314 -12.41 -14.40 -1.19
CA GLU A 314 -13.08 -13.13 -0.89
C GLU A 314 -14.57 -13.20 -1.20
N LYS A 315 -14.93 -13.65 -2.41
CA LYS A 315 -16.33 -13.82 -2.82
C LYS A 315 -17.09 -14.74 -1.86
N LYS A 316 -16.51 -15.89 -1.50
CA LYS A 316 -17.16 -16.84 -0.60
C LYS A 316 -17.35 -16.29 0.82
N ILE A 317 -16.36 -15.57 1.36
CA ILE A 317 -16.48 -14.90 2.66
C ILE A 317 -17.59 -13.85 2.61
N ILE A 318 -17.67 -13.06 1.53
CA ILE A 318 -18.69 -12.03 1.38
C ILE A 318 -20.09 -12.65 1.27
N GLU A 319 -20.25 -13.75 0.53
CA GLU A 319 -21.51 -14.49 0.45
C GLU A 319 -21.97 -14.99 1.82
N ILE A 320 -21.09 -15.67 2.57
CA ILE A 320 -21.36 -16.16 3.92
C ILE A 320 -21.72 -14.99 4.85
N PHE A 321 -20.98 -13.90 4.77
CA PHE A 321 -21.25 -12.72 5.59
C PHE A 321 -22.64 -12.14 5.29
N LYS A 322 -23.00 -11.96 4.01
CA LYS A 322 -24.34 -11.49 3.63
C LYS A 322 -25.45 -12.41 4.12
N GLU A 323 -25.24 -13.73 4.06
CA GLU A 323 -26.19 -14.71 4.58
C GLU A 323 -26.38 -14.55 6.10
N TYR A 324 -25.27 -14.44 6.86
CA TYR A 324 -25.31 -14.23 8.31
C TYR A 324 -26.04 -12.94 8.72
N LEU A 325 -25.89 -11.89 7.91
CA LEU A 325 -26.56 -10.61 8.18
C LEU A 325 -28.08 -10.71 8.08
N ASN A 326 -28.59 -11.56 7.19
CA ASN A 326 -30.02 -11.76 7.01
C ASN A 326 -30.67 -12.58 8.13
N THR A 327 -29.89 -13.36 8.88
CA THR A 327 -30.42 -14.29 9.89
C THR A 327 -30.39 -13.73 11.32
N GLU A 328 -29.31 -13.08 11.73
CA GLU A 328 -29.09 -12.78 13.16
C GLU A 328 -28.59 -11.37 13.48
N PHE A 329 -28.29 -10.52 12.50
CA PHE A 329 -27.50 -9.32 12.76
C PHE A 329 -28.32 -8.04 13.01
N LYS A 330 -28.10 -7.42 14.17
CA LYS A 330 -28.49 -6.03 14.45
C LYS A 330 -27.26 -5.24 14.91
N ILE A 331 -26.99 -4.13 14.23
CA ILE A 331 -25.96 -3.18 14.67
C ILE A 331 -26.59 -2.23 15.66
N GLU A 332 -26.10 -2.27 16.90
CA GLU A 332 -26.61 -1.42 17.99
C GLU A 332 -26.41 0.08 17.70
N GLU A 333 -25.30 0.46 17.03
CA GLU A 333 -24.99 1.86 16.70
C GLU A 333 -24.43 2.02 15.28
N ILE A 334 -25.28 2.49 14.36
CA ILE A 334 -24.89 2.79 12.97
C ILE A 334 -24.02 4.05 12.96
N ASN A 335 -22.81 3.92 12.41
CA ASN A 335 -21.93 5.04 12.14
C ASN A 335 -21.45 4.99 10.70
N THR A 336 -22.06 5.83 9.86
CA THR A 336 -21.76 5.91 8.42
C THR A 336 -20.38 6.46 8.09
N LEU A 337 -19.64 6.92 9.10
CA LEU A 337 -18.27 7.44 8.99
C LEU A 337 -17.23 6.45 9.55
N ALA A 338 -17.63 5.19 9.72
CA ALA A 338 -16.77 4.14 10.23
C ALA A 338 -16.57 2.99 9.24
N ASN A 339 -15.35 2.49 9.19
CA ASN A 339 -15.01 1.22 8.59
C ASN A 339 -15.13 0.17 9.69
N TYR A 340 -16.05 -0.77 9.51
CA TYR A 340 -16.23 -1.90 10.37
C TYR A 340 -15.35 -3.05 9.90
N PHE A 341 -14.83 -3.84 10.83
CA PHE A 341 -13.96 -4.95 10.48
C PHE A 341 -14.03 -6.09 11.49
N THR A 342 -13.75 -7.29 11.03
CA THR A 342 -13.53 -8.45 11.89
C THR A 342 -12.50 -9.38 11.28
N THR A 343 -11.85 -10.18 12.12
CA THR A 343 -11.00 -11.27 11.62
C THR A 343 -11.89 -12.39 11.09
N ILE A 344 -11.42 -13.12 10.09
CA ILE A 344 -12.11 -14.28 9.52
C ILE A 344 -11.24 -15.52 9.65
N LEU A 345 -9.98 -15.41 9.23
CA LEU A 345 -8.97 -16.46 9.38
C LEU A 345 -7.74 -15.91 10.09
N SER A 346 -7.12 -16.70 10.93
CA SER A 346 -5.89 -16.36 11.65
C SER A 346 -4.90 -17.51 11.64
N TYR A 347 -3.63 -17.19 11.51
CA TYR A 347 -2.52 -18.13 11.64
C TYR A 347 -1.98 -18.12 13.07
N LYS A 348 -2.15 -19.24 13.76
CA LYS A 348 -1.69 -19.46 15.14
C LYS A 348 -1.10 -20.87 15.27
N ASN A 349 0.02 -20.98 15.97
CA ASN A 349 0.65 -22.27 16.29
C ASN A 349 0.82 -23.19 15.07
N GLY A 350 1.27 -22.62 13.94
CA GLY A 350 1.51 -23.39 12.72
C GLY A 350 0.27 -23.67 11.86
N LYS A 351 -0.93 -23.26 12.28
CA LYS A 351 -2.19 -23.61 11.60
C LYS A 351 -3.07 -22.37 11.36
N THR A 352 -3.82 -22.40 10.27
CA THR A 352 -4.90 -21.44 10.02
C THR A 352 -6.17 -21.91 10.69
N ILE A 353 -6.80 -21.04 11.47
CA ILE A 353 -8.08 -21.27 12.15
C ILE A 353 -9.09 -20.19 11.76
N VAL A 354 -10.38 -20.55 11.81
CA VAL A 354 -11.47 -19.57 11.69
C VAL A 354 -11.68 -18.90 13.04
N GLU A 355 -11.60 -17.58 13.08
CA GLU A 355 -11.92 -16.82 14.28
C GLU A 355 -12.35 -15.40 13.96
N THR A 356 -13.40 -14.94 14.63
CA THR A 356 -13.94 -13.58 14.47
C THR A 356 -13.91 -12.84 15.81
N PHE A 357 -14.06 -11.51 15.79
CA PHE A 357 -14.25 -10.75 17.03
C PHE A 357 -15.65 -10.97 17.61
N ASN A 358 -15.79 -10.83 18.93
CA ASN A 358 -17.10 -10.84 19.60
C ASN A 358 -18.00 -9.70 19.14
N LYS A 359 -17.41 -8.52 18.90
CA LYS A 359 -18.07 -7.35 18.32
C LYS A 359 -17.23 -6.85 17.15
N PHE A 360 -17.88 -6.33 16.11
CA PHE A 360 -17.16 -5.74 14.98
C PHE A 360 -16.25 -4.60 15.45
N GLY A 361 -15.00 -4.67 15.03
CA GLY A 361 -14.04 -3.58 15.12
C GLY A 361 -14.54 -2.35 14.35
N LYS A 362 -14.24 -1.16 14.85
CA LYS A 362 -14.62 0.11 14.23
C LYS A 362 -13.41 1.01 14.10
N GLU A 363 -13.22 1.58 12.91
CA GLU A 363 -12.20 2.60 12.63
C GLU A 363 -12.85 3.83 12.00
N THR A 364 -12.50 5.02 12.47
CA THR A 364 -12.98 6.29 11.90
C THR A 364 -11.81 7.16 11.51
N THR A 365 -12.00 7.98 10.48
CA THR A 365 -11.03 9.03 10.14
C THR A 365 -11.30 10.30 10.93
N PRO A 366 -10.31 11.18 11.12
CA PRO A 366 -10.54 12.50 11.68
C PRO A 366 -11.63 13.26 10.92
N ILE A 367 -12.52 13.92 11.66
CA ILE A 367 -13.66 14.65 11.12
C ILE A 367 -13.44 16.14 11.37
N PHE A 368 -13.31 16.91 10.30
CA PHE A 368 -13.18 18.35 10.34
C PHE A 368 -14.49 18.99 10.81
N PRO A 369 -14.47 20.14 11.51
CA PRO A 369 -15.69 20.86 11.87
C PRO A 369 -16.62 21.08 10.67
N GLY A 370 -17.90 20.72 10.83
CA GLY A 370 -18.91 20.77 9.76
C GLY A 370 -18.98 19.54 8.85
N CYS A 371 -18.14 18.52 9.04
CA CYS A 371 -18.16 17.28 8.26
C CYS A 371 -18.87 16.10 8.94
N GLY A 372 -19.54 16.33 10.07
CA GLY A 372 -20.21 15.26 10.85
C GLY A 372 -21.38 14.59 10.12
N GLN A 373 -21.97 15.26 9.13
CA GLN A 373 -23.11 14.76 8.36
C GLN A 373 -22.72 14.10 7.03
N SER A 374 -21.43 13.80 6.84
CA SER A 374 -20.95 13.14 5.62
C SER A 374 -21.61 11.78 5.40
N LYS A 375 -21.83 11.43 4.13
CA LYS A 375 -22.57 10.21 3.75
C LYS A 375 -21.74 8.93 3.83
N SER A 376 -20.42 9.05 3.78
CA SER A 376 -19.46 7.94 3.79
C SER A 376 -18.09 8.41 4.28
N ILE A 377 -17.18 7.47 4.54
CA ILE A 377 -15.78 7.80 4.85
C ILE A 377 -15.12 8.58 3.71
N SER A 378 -15.41 8.20 2.46
CA SER A 378 -14.89 8.88 1.27
C SER A 378 -15.35 10.34 1.21
N ASP A 379 -16.62 10.59 1.50
CA ASP A 379 -17.18 11.94 1.57
C ASP A 379 -16.58 12.74 2.75
N ALA A 380 -16.42 12.12 3.93
CA ALA A 380 -15.79 12.76 5.07
C ALA A 380 -14.34 13.18 4.79
N LYS A 381 -13.55 12.33 4.10
CA LYS A 381 -12.19 12.67 3.65
C LYS A 381 -12.17 13.85 2.68
N LYS A 382 -13.12 13.89 1.73
CA LYS A 382 -13.28 15.02 0.79
C LYS A 382 -13.69 16.29 1.52
N CYS A 383 -14.63 16.19 2.47
CA CYS A 383 -15.07 17.31 3.30
C CYS A 383 -13.92 17.86 4.15
N PHE A 384 -13.14 17.00 4.80
CA PHE A 384 -11.94 17.36 5.54
C PHE A 384 -10.95 18.12 4.65
N SER A 385 -10.63 17.57 3.47
CA SER A 385 -9.73 18.20 2.50
C SER A 385 -10.20 19.61 2.09
N ARG A 386 -11.50 19.76 1.80
CA ARG A 386 -12.12 21.06 1.50
C ARG A 386 -12.09 22.01 2.70
N GLY A 387 -12.26 21.50 3.91
CA GLY A 387 -12.17 22.29 5.15
C GLY A 387 -10.78 22.91 5.32
N VAL A 388 -9.74 22.09 5.21
CA VAL A 388 -8.35 22.54 5.26
C VAL A 388 -8.04 23.53 4.13
N GLN A 389 -8.49 23.25 2.91
CA GLN A 389 -8.28 24.15 1.77
C GLN A 389 -8.96 25.51 1.98
N ARG A 390 -10.21 25.54 2.44
CA ARG A 390 -10.92 26.79 2.76
C ARG A 390 -10.22 27.58 3.84
N HIS A 391 -9.76 26.91 4.90
CA HIS A 391 -8.97 27.54 5.96
C HIS A 391 -7.68 28.14 5.38
N PHE A 392 -6.96 27.39 4.55
CA PHE A 392 -5.74 27.85 3.91
C PHE A 392 -5.97 29.10 3.06
N THR A 393 -6.95 29.07 2.15
CA THR A 393 -7.27 30.19 1.26
C THR A 393 -7.67 31.46 2.02
N ARG A 394 -8.37 31.34 3.16
CA ARG A 394 -8.81 32.49 3.96
C ARG A 394 -7.70 33.13 4.80
N ASN A 395 -6.69 32.35 5.17
CA ASN A 395 -5.70 32.77 6.17
C ASN A 395 -4.29 32.99 5.59
N PHE A 396 -4.02 32.53 4.37
CA PHE A 396 -2.73 32.70 3.71
C PHE A 396 -2.55 34.13 3.18
N ASP A 397 -1.41 34.77 3.47
CA ASP A 397 -1.04 36.07 2.88
C ASP A 397 -0.89 35.98 1.36
N SER A 398 -1.95 36.33 0.62
CA SER A 398 -1.95 36.33 -0.84
C SER A 398 -1.03 37.37 -1.48
N LYS A 399 -0.56 38.38 -0.72
CA LYS A 399 0.40 39.38 -1.18
C LYS A 399 1.85 38.92 -1.04
N LEU A 400 2.12 37.91 -0.20
CA LEU A 400 3.46 37.37 0.06
C LEU A 400 4.17 36.92 -1.21
N PRO A 401 3.58 36.15 -2.15
CA PRO A 401 4.26 35.75 -3.38
C PRO A 401 4.74 36.95 -4.23
N LYS A 402 3.96 38.04 -4.29
CA LYS A 402 4.32 39.26 -5.03
C LYS A 402 5.45 40.02 -4.32
N ARG A 403 5.38 40.13 -2.99
CA ARG A 403 6.44 40.75 -2.16
C ARG A 403 7.79 40.03 -2.32
N LEU A 404 7.74 38.70 -2.47
CA LEU A 404 8.90 37.84 -2.72
C LEU A 404 9.35 37.81 -4.19
N ARG A 405 8.70 38.57 -5.08
CA ARG A 405 8.99 38.61 -6.53
C ARG A 405 9.07 37.21 -7.15
N LEU A 406 8.20 36.30 -6.71
CA LEU A 406 8.16 34.96 -7.29
C LEU A 406 7.72 35.05 -8.75
N SER A 407 8.33 34.23 -9.62
CA SER A 407 7.95 34.24 -11.04
C SER A 407 6.47 33.86 -11.23
N PRO A 408 5.78 34.44 -12.22
CA PRO A 408 4.38 34.13 -12.49
C PRO A 408 4.10 32.62 -12.68
N GLY A 409 2.83 32.26 -12.50
CA GLY A 409 2.32 30.93 -12.75
C GLY A 409 2.10 30.07 -11.49
N ARG A 410 1.90 28.77 -11.72
CA ARG A 410 1.45 27.83 -10.68
C ARG A 410 2.63 27.38 -9.83
N LYS A 411 2.62 27.70 -8.53
CA LYS A 411 3.60 27.18 -7.56
C LYS A 411 2.95 26.09 -6.71
N ARG A 412 3.57 24.91 -6.71
CA ARG A 412 3.11 23.77 -5.90
C ARG A 412 3.70 23.84 -4.49
N ILE A 413 2.84 23.64 -3.50
CA ILE A 413 3.19 23.57 -2.09
C ILE A 413 2.79 22.18 -1.62
N PHE A 414 3.71 21.44 -1.00
CA PHE A 414 3.41 20.16 -0.38
C PHE A 414 3.38 20.33 1.12
N ILE A 415 2.25 20.01 1.74
CA ILE A 415 2.03 20.13 3.19
C ILE A 415 1.84 18.73 3.74
N SER A 416 2.46 18.44 4.88
CA SER A 416 2.12 17.28 5.69
C SER A 416 2.00 17.68 7.15
N PHE A 417 1.02 17.13 7.86
CA PHE A 417 0.81 17.37 9.28
C PHE A 417 0.16 16.13 9.91
N LYS A 418 0.07 16.09 11.23
CA LYS A 418 -0.54 15.02 12.01
C LYS A 418 -1.71 15.58 12.80
N VAL A 419 -2.84 14.90 12.74
CA VAL A 419 -3.94 15.06 13.71
C VAL A 419 -3.64 14.13 14.88
N ASN A 420 -3.47 14.66 16.07
CA ASN A 420 -3.12 13.86 17.25
C ASN A 420 -4.37 13.22 17.91
N LYS A 421 -4.18 12.49 19.01
CA LYS A 421 -5.27 11.80 19.73
C LYS A 421 -6.28 12.76 20.37
N ALA A 422 -5.87 14.00 20.64
CA ALA A 422 -6.73 15.06 21.14
C ALA A 422 -7.44 15.83 20.00
N GLY A 423 -7.13 15.54 18.74
CA GLY A 423 -7.70 16.24 17.59
C GLY A 423 -6.97 17.53 17.22
N GLU A 424 -5.77 17.74 17.73
CA GLU A 424 -4.94 18.92 17.46
C GLU A 424 -3.98 18.66 16.29
N ILE A 425 -3.54 19.73 15.64
CA ILE A 425 -2.62 19.67 14.50
C ILE A 425 -1.17 19.82 14.99
N GLU A 426 -0.34 18.82 14.71
CA GLU A 426 1.08 18.78 15.09
C GLU A 426 1.96 18.27 13.93
N ASP A 427 3.28 18.22 14.14
CA ASP A 427 4.27 17.71 13.17
C ASP A 427 4.15 18.30 11.76
N ILE A 428 3.86 19.60 11.66
CA ILE A 428 3.65 20.30 10.39
C ILE A 428 4.98 20.41 9.63
N LYS A 429 4.98 20.00 8.37
CA LYS A 429 6.07 20.16 7.42
C LYS A 429 5.51 20.71 6.12
N ALA A 430 6.21 21.67 5.53
CA ALA A 430 5.87 22.20 4.22
C ALA A 430 7.09 22.21 3.30
N LYS A 431 6.84 22.07 2.01
CA LYS A 431 7.82 22.20 0.93
C LYS A 431 7.23 23.10 -0.16
N ALA A 432 7.84 24.24 -0.39
CA ALA A 432 7.43 25.23 -1.39
C ALA A 432 8.65 25.74 -2.16
N SER A 433 8.43 26.65 -3.12
CA SER A 433 9.50 27.27 -3.93
C SER A 433 10.35 28.28 -3.16
N HIS A 434 9.89 28.78 -2.01
CA HIS A 434 10.59 29.81 -1.23
C HIS A 434 10.44 29.54 0.29
N PRO A 435 11.48 29.76 1.12
CA PRO A 435 11.42 29.56 2.57
C PRO A 435 10.30 30.34 3.27
N GLU A 436 10.12 31.63 2.97
CA GLU A 436 9.04 32.42 3.61
C GLU A 436 7.63 31.89 3.28
N ILE A 437 7.43 31.27 2.11
CA ILE A 437 6.17 30.60 1.79
C ILE A 437 6.00 29.36 2.68
N VAL A 438 7.09 28.63 2.98
CA VAL A 438 7.07 27.50 3.91
C VAL A 438 6.64 27.97 5.30
N ASP A 439 7.19 29.06 5.80
CA ASP A 439 6.89 29.59 7.14
C ASP A 439 5.43 30.07 7.26
N GLU A 440 4.94 30.81 6.26
CA GLU A 440 3.55 31.25 6.22
C GLU A 440 2.59 30.06 6.12
N VAL A 441 2.90 29.06 5.30
CA VAL A 441 2.12 27.82 5.22
C VAL A 441 2.05 27.11 6.58
N ILE A 442 3.19 26.97 7.27
CA ILE A 442 3.24 26.33 8.59
C ILE A 442 2.36 27.11 9.58
N LYS A 443 2.48 28.44 9.60
CA LYS A 443 1.69 29.33 10.46
C LYS A 443 0.18 29.20 10.21
N VAL A 444 -0.25 29.16 8.95
CA VAL A 444 -1.66 29.00 8.57
C VAL A 444 -2.21 27.64 9.02
N ILE A 445 -1.46 26.56 8.77
CA ILE A 445 -1.88 25.20 9.10
C ILE A 445 -1.92 24.97 10.61
N LYS A 446 -1.02 25.61 11.37
CA LYS A 446 -1.02 25.56 12.85
C LYS A 446 -2.31 26.14 13.46
N ARG A 447 -2.98 27.06 12.74
CA ARG A 447 -4.24 27.70 13.16
C ARG A 447 -5.49 26.95 12.72
N LEU A 448 -5.36 25.77 12.12
CA LEU A 448 -6.54 24.94 11.81
C LEU A 448 -7.36 24.69 13.08
N PRO A 449 -8.69 24.65 12.97
CA PRO A 449 -9.53 24.36 14.13
C PRO A 449 -9.28 22.93 14.62
N LYS A 450 -9.54 22.72 15.91
CA LYS A 450 -9.54 21.38 16.51
C LYS A 450 -10.52 20.48 15.76
N VAL A 451 -10.08 19.27 15.40
CA VAL A 451 -10.88 18.29 14.66
C VAL A 451 -11.29 17.15 15.60
N LYS A 452 -12.35 16.40 15.25
CA LYS A 452 -12.61 15.13 15.95
C LYS A 452 -11.51 14.14 15.55
N PRO A 453 -10.81 13.48 16.49
CA PRO A 453 -9.72 12.56 16.15
C PRO A 453 -10.24 11.31 15.43
N GLY A 454 -9.34 10.63 14.73
CA GLY A 454 -9.62 9.30 14.19
C GLY A 454 -9.63 8.28 15.31
N LEU A 455 -10.44 7.24 15.16
CA LEU A 455 -10.53 6.14 16.11
C LEU A 455 -10.06 4.84 15.44
N GLN A 456 -9.41 3.98 16.21
CA GLN A 456 -9.14 2.60 15.83
C GLN A 456 -9.49 1.71 17.02
N LYS A 457 -10.36 0.72 16.83
CA LYS A 457 -10.85 -0.12 17.93
C LYS A 457 -11.39 0.75 19.08
N ASN A 458 -12.16 1.78 18.72
CA ASN A 458 -12.71 2.82 19.61
C ASN A 458 -11.68 3.65 20.40
N LYS A 459 -10.37 3.49 20.16
CA LYS A 459 -9.31 4.29 20.79
C LYS A 459 -8.87 5.41 19.86
N PRO A 460 -8.70 6.65 20.36
CA PRO A 460 -8.19 7.74 19.54
C PRO A 460 -6.76 7.44 19.07
N VAL A 461 -6.56 7.61 17.77
CA VAL A 461 -5.27 7.41 17.10
C VAL A 461 -4.85 8.67 16.37
N SER A 462 -3.54 8.85 16.26
CA SER A 462 -3.01 9.93 15.45
C SER A 462 -3.01 9.57 13.97
N VAL A 463 -3.39 10.51 13.12
CA VAL A 463 -3.49 10.30 11.68
C VAL A 463 -2.69 11.35 10.94
N LYS A 464 -1.82 10.91 10.03
CA LYS A 464 -0.99 11.79 9.20
C LYS A 464 -1.73 12.16 7.91
N TYR A 465 -1.71 13.44 7.57
CA TYR A 465 -2.20 13.98 6.31
C TYR A 465 -1.05 14.51 5.48
N SER A 466 -1.16 14.36 4.15
CA SER A 466 -0.27 14.95 3.16
C SER A 466 -1.11 15.49 2.01
N MET A 467 -1.01 16.79 1.73
CA MET A 467 -1.88 17.48 0.79
C MET A 467 -1.04 18.42 -0.11
N PRO A 468 -1.15 18.28 -1.44
CA PRO A 468 -0.59 19.26 -2.36
C PRO A 468 -1.56 20.44 -2.53
N PHE A 469 -1.07 21.66 -2.34
CA PHE A 469 -1.74 22.90 -2.69
C PHE A 469 -1.05 23.58 -3.87
N ILE A 470 -1.80 24.44 -4.55
CA ILE A 470 -1.31 25.25 -5.65
C ILE A 470 -1.71 26.69 -5.37
N ILE A 471 -0.71 27.57 -5.36
CA ILE A 471 -0.94 29.02 -5.44
C ILE A 471 -0.64 29.47 -6.86
N ILE A 472 -1.37 30.49 -7.32
CA ILE A 472 -1.16 31.12 -8.62
C ILE A 472 -0.54 32.47 -8.34
N VAL A 473 0.67 32.70 -8.85
CA VAL A 473 1.33 34.00 -8.81
C VAL A 473 0.99 34.71 -10.11
N GLN A 474 0.42 35.92 -10.00
CA GLN A 474 0.08 36.77 -11.13
C GLN A 474 1.28 37.59 -11.56
#